data_AF-A0A127EN32-F1
#
_entry.id   AF-A0A127EN32-F1
#
_cell.length_a   1.000
_cell.length_b   1.000
_cell.length_c   1.000
_cell.angle_alpha   90.00
_cell.angle_beta   90.00
_cell.angle_gamma   90.00
#
_symmetry.space_group_name_H-M   'P 1'
#
loop_
_entity.id
_entity.type
_entity.pdbx_description
1 polymer ?
#
loop_
_entity_poly.entity_id
_entity_poly.type
_entity_poly.pdbx_seq_one_letter_code
_entity_poly.pdbx_strand_id
1 'polypeptide(L)'
;MSDRWTQWKSFPDDYFGDYIQAPIGAGVYEICRASDREQLAFGCSQNIAQSISAFLKPGKVRRKFLFLRLRSRYSTGELEYRFWPTATLGDARVTLGAIREQRQMVWRRMSAAAART
;
A
#
# COMPACT_ATOMS: atom_id res chain seq x y z
N MET A 1 7.77 -10.01 -16.22
CA MET A 1 6.85 -10.57 -15.21
C MET A 1 5.60 -9.71 -15.25
N SER A 2 4.47 -10.28 -15.67
CA SER A 2 3.20 -9.56 -15.71
C SER A 2 2.94 -9.01 -14.32
N ASP A 3 2.83 -7.68 -14.22
CA ASP A 3 2.68 -7.01 -12.95
C ASP A 3 1.35 -7.47 -12.34
N ARG A 4 1.42 -8.32 -11.30
CA ARG A 4 0.23 -8.91 -10.65
C ARG A 4 -0.47 -7.93 -9.71
N TRP A 5 0.06 -6.71 -9.62
CA TRP A 5 -0.63 -5.60 -9.02
C TRP A 5 -1.97 -5.38 -9.70
N THR A 6 -3.00 -5.18 -8.89
CA THR A 6 -4.22 -4.57 -9.38
C THR A 6 -3.94 -3.14 -9.85
N GLN A 7 -4.84 -2.63 -10.69
CA GLN A 7 -4.92 -1.20 -10.93
C GLN A 7 -5.08 -0.45 -9.59
N TRP A 8 -4.60 0.79 -9.57
CA TRP A 8 -4.85 1.69 -8.46
C TRP A 8 -6.35 1.98 -8.36
N LYS A 9 -6.87 1.98 -7.14
CA LYS A 9 -8.25 2.30 -6.80
C LYS A 9 -8.28 3.38 -5.74
N SER A 10 -9.15 4.37 -5.88
CA SER A 10 -9.36 5.38 -4.85
C SER A 10 -10.00 4.77 -3.61
N PHE A 11 -9.65 5.28 -2.44
CA PHE A 11 -10.38 4.99 -1.22
C PHE A 11 -11.83 5.47 -1.35
N PRO A 12 -12.80 4.69 -0.82
CA PRO A 12 -14.20 5.05 -0.87
C PRO A 12 -14.49 6.32 -0.06
N ASP A 13 -15.54 7.03 -0.45
CA ASP A 13 -16.09 8.14 0.33
C ASP A 13 -16.99 7.62 1.45
N ASP A 14 -16.76 8.12 2.66
CA ASP A 14 -17.62 7.87 3.82
C ASP A 14 -19.06 8.38 3.56
N TYR A 15 -19.24 9.38 2.68
CA TYR A 15 -20.55 9.93 2.33
C TYR A 15 -21.40 9.03 1.41
N PHE A 16 -20.77 8.26 0.52
CA PHE A 16 -21.47 7.47 -0.49
C PHE A 16 -21.62 5.98 -0.14
N GLY A 17 -21.10 5.55 1.01
CA GLY A 17 -21.25 4.17 1.49
C GLY A 17 -20.46 3.15 0.66
N ASP A 18 -19.45 3.60 -0.09
CA ASP A 18 -18.60 2.71 -0.87
C ASP A 18 -17.70 1.86 0.05
N TYR A 19 -17.45 0.62 -0.36
CA TYR A 19 -16.62 -0.32 0.40
C TYR A 19 -15.27 -0.54 -0.28
N ILE A 20 -14.23 -0.80 0.52
CA ILE A 20 -12.92 -1.23 0.01
C ILE A 20 -13.10 -2.51 -0.82
N GLN A 21 -12.77 -2.41 -2.11
CA GLN A 21 -12.85 -3.51 -3.07
C GLN A 21 -11.53 -4.28 -3.10
N ALA A 22 -11.28 -5.05 -2.04
CA ALA A 22 -10.10 -5.89 -1.89
C ALA A 22 -10.48 -7.30 -1.41
N PRO A 23 -9.68 -8.33 -1.73
CA PRO A 23 -9.96 -9.69 -1.33
C PRO A 23 -9.81 -9.90 0.18
N ILE A 24 -10.70 -10.73 0.74
CA ILE A 24 -10.53 -11.33 2.06
C ILE A 24 -9.54 -12.49 1.90
N GLY A 25 -8.26 -12.15 1.88
CA GLY A 25 -7.19 -13.13 1.63
C GLY A 25 -5.82 -12.52 1.83
N ALA A 26 -4.80 -13.38 1.76
CA ALA A 26 -3.42 -12.98 1.92
C ALA A 26 -2.91 -12.19 0.71
N GLY A 27 -1.96 -11.31 0.95
CA GLY A 27 -1.25 -10.64 -0.13
C GLY A 27 -0.51 -9.39 0.31
N VAL A 28 0.04 -8.71 -0.68
CA VAL A 28 0.78 -7.45 -0.54
C VAL A 28 -0.15 -6.30 -0.87
N TYR A 29 -0.05 -5.19 -0.16
CA TYR A 29 -0.82 -3.99 -0.44
C TYR A 29 0.10 -2.77 -0.44
N GLU A 30 -0.31 -1.78 -1.22
CA GLU A 30 0.32 -0.48 -1.27
C GLU A 30 -0.76 0.59 -1.23
N ILE A 31 -0.50 1.63 -0.45
CA ILE A 31 -1.35 2.81 -0.31
C ILE A 31 -0.50 4.03 -0.56
N CYS A 32 -0.96 4.92 -1.44
CA CYS A 32 -0.32 6.19 -1.74
C CYS A 32 -1.31 7.34 -1.68
N ARG A 33 -0.78 8.56 -1.59
CA ARG A 33 -1.56 9.77 -1.86
C ARG A 33 -1.74 9.90 -3.38
N ALA A 34 -2.96 10.21 -3.83
CA ALA A 34 -3.32 10.32 -5.23
C ALA A 34 -2.59 11.47 -5.93
N SER A 35 -2.37 12.59 -5.22
CA SER A 35 -1.84 13.84 -5.78
C SER A 35 -0.38 13.76 -6.21
N ASP A 36 0.47 13.11 -5.42
CA ASP A 36 1.93 13.09 -5.60
C ASP A 36 2.51 11.66 -5.65
N ARG A 37 1.65 10.64 -5.53
CA ARG A 37 2.06 9.23 -5.43
C ARG A 37 2.99 8.95 -4.25
N GLU A 38 2.96 9.78 -3.19
CA GLU A 38 3.70 9.53 -1.96
C GLU A 38 3.22 8.22 -1.33
N GLN A 39 4.13 7.27 -1.12
CA GLN A 39 3.80 5.97 -0.54
C GLN A 39 3.58 6.11 0.97
N LEU A 40 2.33 5.96 1.41
CA LEU A 40 1.94 6.08 2.82
C LEU A 40 2.03 4.76 3.57
N ALA A 41 1.72 3.65 2.90
CA ALA A 41 1.86 2.32 3.48
C ALA A 41 2.21 1.29 2.41
N PHE A 42 3.09 0.35 2.78
CA PHE A 42 3.47 -0.76 1.93
C PHE A 42 3.84 -1.98 2.79
N GLY A 43 3.09 -3.07 2.63
CA GLY A 43 3.25 -4.24 3.48
C GLY A 43 2.47 -5.45 2.99
N CYS A 44 2.50 -6.52 3.77
CA CYS A 44 1.74 -7.74 3.52
C CYS A 44 0.79 -8.04 4.67
N SER A 45 -0.33 -8.68 4.37
CA SER A 45 -1.33 -9.10 5.35
C SER A 45 -1.91 -10.46 5.00
N GLN A 46 -2.46 -11.15 5.99
CA GLN A 46 -3.29 -12.35 5.80
C GLN A 46 -4.72 -11.98 5.37
N ASN A 47 -5.13 -10.73 5.59
CA ASN A 47 -6.40 -10.17 5.14
C ASN A 47 -6.17 -8.75 4.64
N ILE A 48 -6.00 -8.62 3.31
CA ILE A 48 -5.76 -7.33 2.66
C ILE A 48 -6.92 -6.37 2.91
N ALA A 49 -8.16 -6.82 2.69
CA ALA A 49 -9.35 -5.98 2.87
C ALA A 49 -9.40 -5.35 4.28
N GLN A 50 -9.14 -6.15 5.32
CA GLN A 50 -9.10 -5.66 6.69
C GLN A 50 -7.96 -4.66 6.93
N SER A 51 -6.76 -4.94 6.41
CA SER A 51 -5.60 -4.06 6.58
C SER A 51 -5.79 -2.71 5.89
N ILE A 52 -6.31 -2.69 4.66
CA ILE A 52 -6.58 -1.44 3.93
C ILE A 52 -7.73 -0.68 4.60
N SER A 53 -8.80 -1.37 5.00
CA SER A 53 -9.95 -0.75 5.69
C SER A 53 -9.59 -0.14 7.05
N ALA A 54 -8.51 -0.61 7.69
CA ALA A 54 -8.02 -0.01 8.94
C ALA A 54 -7.49 1.43 8.75
N PHE A 55 -7.10 1.82 7.52
CA PHE A 55 -6.67 3.18 7.21
C PHE A 55 -7.82 4.18 7.10
N LEU A 56 -9.06 3.71 6.91
CA LEU A 56 -10.26 4.55 6.89
C LEU A 56 -10.73 4.98 8.28
N LYS A 57 -10.38 4.25 9.35
CA LYS A 57 -10.96 4.50 10.67
C LYS A 57 -10.22 5.63 11.40
N PRO A 58 -10.83 6.81 11.63
CA PRO A 58 -10.22 7.85 12.46
C PRO A 58 -10.09 7.33 13.90
N GLY A 59 -8.87 7.32 14.44
CA GLY A 59 -8.62 7.19 15.88
C GLY A 59 -8.34 5.80 16.45
N LYS A 60 -8.18 4.73 15.66
CA LYS A 60 -7.81 3.39 16.19
C LYS A 60 -6.67 2.70 15.44
N VAL A 61 -5.69 3.44 14.96
CA VAL A 61 -4.42 2.83 14.53
C VAL A 61 -3.77 2.20 15.75
N ARG A 62 -3.90 0.88 15.90
CA ARG A 62 -3.27 0.12 16.99
C ARG A 62 -1.77 0.42 16.99
N ARG A 63 -1.27 0.76 18.17
CA ARG A 63 0.10 1.20 18.57
C ARG A 63 1.32 0.41 18.03
N LYS A 64 1.18 -0.54 17.10
CA LYS A 64 2.30 -1.30 16.51
C LYS A 64 2.97 -0.63 15.30
N PHE A 65 2.37 0.42 14.72
CA PHE A 65 2.93 1.18 13.58
C PHE A 65 3.33 2.62 13.95
N LEU A 66 3.72 2.83 15.21
CA LEU A 66 3.95 4.16 15.82
C LEU A 66 5.25 4.87 15.39
N PHE A 67 5.75 4.63 14.17
CA PHE A 67 6.90 5.36 13.61
C PHE A 67 6.54 6.25 12.42
N LEU A 68 5.32 6.16 11.88
CA LEU A 68 4.84 7.16 10.93
C LEU A 68 3.80 8.04 11.63
N ARG A 69 4.13 9.32 11.76
CA ARG A 69 3.21 10.41 12.11
C ARG A 69 2.09 10.48 11.06
N LEU A 70 1.11 9.56 11.10
CA LEU A 70 -0.12 9.76 10.35
C LEU A 70 -0.96 10.77 11.11
N ARG A 71 -0.78 12.04 10.75
CA ARG A 71 -1.78 13.06 11.02
C ARG A 71 -3.10 12.58 10.42
N SER A 72 -4.10 12.62 11.29
CA SER A 72 -5.53 12.57 11.03
C SER A 72 -5.93 13.34 9.76
N ARG A 73 -6.97 12.83 9.08
CA ARG A 73 -7.76 13.41 7.97
C ARG A 73 -7.04 13.49 6.62
N TYR A 74 -6.99 12.37 5.90
CA TYR A 74 -7.02 12.47 4.45
C TYR A 74 -8.46 12.78 4.04
N SER A 75 -8.65 13.77 3.18
CA SER A 75 -9.96 14.00 2.57
C SER A 75 -10.32 12.79 1.72
N THR A 76 -11.61 12.51 1.59
CA THR A 76 -12.13 11.51 0.64
C THR A 76 -11.42 11.66 -0.71
N GLY A 77 -10.98 10.55 -1.31
CA GLY A 77 -10.39 10.51 -2.64
C GLY A 77 -8.93 10.94 -2.73
N GLU A 78 -8.31 11.40 -1.64
CA GLU A 78 -6.87 11.72 -1.62
C GLU A 78 -5.97 10.48 -1.56
N LEU A 79 -6.54 9.33 -1.22
CA LEU A 79 -5.80 8.08 -1.09
C LEU A 79 -6.16 7.12 -2.22
N GLU A 80 -5.15 6.42 -2.70
CA GLU A 80 -5.31 5.29 -3.59
C GLU A 80 -4.64 4.06 -3.00
N TYR A 81 -5.19 2.89 -3.31
CA TYR A 81 -4.62 1.61 -2.94
C TYR A 81 -4.53 0.69 -4.16
N ARG A 82 -3.60 -0.25 -4.08
CA ARG A 82 -3.55 -1.43 -4.91
C ARG A 82 -3.10 -2.62 -4.09
N PHE A 83 -3.33 -3.81 -4.60
CA PHE A 83 -2.89 -5.02 -3.93
C PHE A 83 -2.41 -6.05 -4.93
N TRP A 84 -1.64 -7.01 -4.41
CA TRP A 84 -1.19 -8.19 -5.10
C TRP A 84 -1.67 -9.38 -4.26
N PRO A 85 -2.71 -10.10 -4.70
CA PRO A 85 -3.23 -11.24 -3.97
C PRO A 85 -2.25 -12.42 -4.01
N THR A 86 -2.11 -13.13 -2.88
CA THR A 86 -1.31 -14.36 -2.78
C THR A 86 -2.13 -15.47 -2.11
N ALA A 87 -1.71 -16.72 -2.31
CA ALA A 87 -2.37 -17.86 -1.68
C ALA A 87 -2.14 -17.86 -0.16
N THR A 88 -0.92 -17.56 0.28
CA THR A 88 -0.54 -17.58 1.70
C THR A 88 0.15 -16.29 2.14
N LEU A 89 0.21 -16.08 3.47
CA LEU A 89 1.00 -15.00 4.08
C LEU A 89 2.52 -15.21 3.86
N GLY A 90 2.97 -16.46 3.77
CA GLY A 90 4.37 -16.79 3.46
C GLY A 90 4.77 -16.24 2.10
N ASP A 91 3.96 -16.55 1.08
CA ASP A 91 4.15 -16.04 -0.29
C ASP A 91 4.11 -14.51 -0.33
N ALA A 92 3.20 -13.90 0.43
CA ALA A 92 3.08 -12.44 0.52
C ALA A 92 4.37 -11.81 1.07
N ARG A 93 5.01 -12.43 2.07
CA ARG A 93 6.28 -11.94 2.64
C ARG A 93 7.45 -12.06 1.67
N VAL A 94 7.56 -13.20 0.99
CA VAL A 94 8.58 -13.41 -0.06
C VAL A 94 8.41 -12.38 -1.18
N THR A 95 7.16 -12.20 -1.64
CA THR A 95 6.81 -11.23 -2.67
C THR A 95 7.13 -9.79 -2.23
N LEU A 96 6.79 -9.42 -0.99
CA LEU A 96 7.12 -8.11 -0.43
C LEU A 96 8.64 -7.87 -0.40
N GLY A 97 9.42 -8.89 -0.03
CA GLY A 97 10.89 -8.84 -0.05
C GLY A 97 11.43 -8.58 -1.46
N ALA A 98 10.99 -9.37 -2.44
CA ALA A 98 11.41 -9.23 -3.83
C ALA A 98 11.06 -7.84 -4.40
N ILE A 99 9.87 -7.31 -4.11
CA ILE A 99 9.48 -5.97 -4.57
C ILE A 99 10.35 -4.88 -3.94
N ARG A 100 10.68 -4.99 -2.64
CA ARG A 100 11.57 -4.04 -1.97
C ARG A 100 12.96 -4.04 -2.58
N GLU A 101 13.50 -5.22 -2.84
CA GLU A 101 14.82 -5.37 -3.46
C GLU A 101 14.83 -4.77 -4.87
N GLN A 102 13.83 -5.06 -5.70
CA GLN A 102 13.69 -4.46 -7.03
C GLN A 102 13.65 -2.93 -6.97
N ARG A 103 12.87 -2.36 -6.03
CA ARG A 103 12.80 -0.89 -5.83
C ARG A 103 14.15 -0.32 -5.41
N GLN A 104 14.87 -0.98 -4.51
CA GLN A 104 16.21 -0.57 -4.09
C GLN A 104 17.22 -0.61 -5.25
N MET A 105 17.18 -1.64 -6.09
CA MET A 105 18.04 -1.76 -7.26
C MET A 105 17.78 -0.63 -8.26
N VAL A 106 16.51 -0.32 -8.54
CA VAL A 106 16.12 0.80 -9.41
C VAL A 106 16.61 2.12 -8.83
N TRP A 107 16.39 2.37 -7.54
CA TRP A 107 16.85 3.57 -6.85
C TRP A 107 18.37 3.73 -6.96
N ARG A 108 19.14 2.67 -6.66
CA ARG A 108 20.61 2.66 -6.77
C ARG A 108 21.09 2.96 -8.19
N ARG A 109 20.42 2.41 -9.21
CA ARG A 109 20.75 2.66 -10.61
C ARG A 109 20.48 4.11 -10.99
N MET A 110 19.35 4.68 -10.57
CA MET A 110 19.00 6.07 -10.83
C MET A 110 19.96 7.03 -10.12
N SER A 111 20.27 6.79 -8.84
CA SER A 111 21.20 7.62 -8.08
C SER A 111 22.62 7.58 -8.66
N ALA A 112 23.08 6.41 -9.11
CA ALA A 112 24.38 6.27 -9.79
C ALA A 112 24.41 6.92 -11.18
N ALA A 113 23.27 7.08 -11.85
CA ALA A 113 23.19 7.82 -13.11
C ALA A 113 23.24 9.33 -12.88
N ALA A 114 22.49 9.82 -11.88
CA ALA A 114 22.48 11.23 -11.49
C ALA A 114 23.85 11.71 -11.00
N ALA A 115 24.62 10.88 -10.29
CA ALA A 115 25.97 11.23 -9.82
C ALA A 115 27.04 11.28 -10.94
N ARG A 116 26.71 10.84 -12.16
CA ARG A 116 27.62 10.84 -13.32
C ARG A 116 27.34 12.00 -14.29
N THR A 117 26.37 12.85 -13.99
CA THR A 117 25.97 14.02 -14.79
C THR A 117 26.38 15.28 -14.05
#